data_AF-A0A8S1P485-F1
#
_entry.id   AF-A0A8S1P485-F1
#
_cell.length_a   1.000
_cell.length_b   1.000
_cell.length_c   1.000
_cell.angle_alpha   90.00
_cell.angle_beta   90.00
_cell.angle_gamma   90.00
#
_symmetry.space_group_name_H-M   'P 1'
#
loop_
_entity.id
_entity.type
_entity.pdbx_description
1 polymer ?
#
loop_
_entity_poly.entity_id
_entity_poly.type
_entity_poly.pdbx_seq_one_letter_code
_entity_poly.pdbx_strand_id
1 'polypeptide(L)'
;MLKLLENLDQFGVAFQPNIKYSKNQHKTVIGGIMSIILYGLSFAYLIYLLTQWSQGQTLPKITNTQRSIKNYEYKLNETYVQFETRKLSQTFIDPFDPNAIVLQPVVYTFKNGLIIDEPQAVNYPVQIKEGFIVLNISNLSLSISDEKSDQAPEIEVMIALGKCQKRFLLEGQQCANQTITDGYFQQPTNSLLLRQFVKEFNTNDEILETIGREQLISIQQNYTFQIQTFIRMQETNVDTGFLFEQMQKYNFIVDYRGSNAILGLNYFGQILSYNIYMSLYYKIDNIQQKQIIIYPKLSEVLAEAGSIASTILLISYLVIILNENQLYQDAINQVISLYFPDFASIKIKKNILGQIIQVERDGKLLDLNSFKIQYSKLKRISEIKLSISNQIYEISRIQIILQTIFSSQFINQSHQKGIPLQTSYLEPFKDEQQSIIKMDVNTNQENLLKQNQIVPASIDSLIEKKISQDESQQKQQPCQQDTSQGEMCHQLNQRDQIKKSYDIILQESDFELLILQNRDQNDQDNKIK
;
A
#
# COMPACT_ATOMS: atom_id res chain seq x y z
N MET A 1 -37.22 9.22 -6.37
CA MET A 1 -35.94 8.67 -6.86
C MET A 1 -34.92 9.79 -7.15
N LEU A 2 -35.24 10.80 -7.96
CA LEU A 2 -34.34 11.92 -8.30
C LEU A 2 -33.81 12.71 -7.07
N LYS A 3 -34.67 13.10 -6.12
CA LYS A 3 -34.25 13.76 -4.87
C LYS A 3 -33.31 12.91 -3.99
N LEU A 4 -33.40 11.59 -4.08
CA LEU A 4 -32.53 10.68 -3.32
C LEU A 4 -31.13 10.66 -3.93
N LEU A 5 -31.03 10.66 -5.27
CA LEU A 5 -29.77 10.79 -6.00
C LEU A 5 -29.09 12.14 -5.72
N GLU A 6 -29.84 13.23 -5.73
CA GLU A 6 -29.32 14.55 -5.35
C GLU A 6 -28.79 14.55 -3.91
N ASN A 7 -29.49 13.93 -2.96
CA ASN A 7 -29.01 13.86 -1.58
C ASN A 7 -27.72 13.06 -1.40
N LEU A 8 -27.51 12.03 -2.24
CA LEU A 8 -26.31 11.18 -2.27
C LEU A 8 -25.11 11.85 -2.97
N ASP A 9 -25.31 13.00 -3.62
CA ASP A 9 -24.19 13.79 -4.15
C ASP A 9 -23.34 14.32 -2.99
N GLN A 10 -22.17 13.73 -2.84
CA GLN A 10 -21.15 14.15 -1.88
C GLN A 10 -20.19 15.17 -2.47
N PHE A 11 -20.21 15.36 -3.78
CA PHE A 11 -19.42 16.33 -4.54
C PHE A 11 -20.22 17.60 -4.83
N GLY A 12 -21.29 17.83 -4.07
CA GLY A 12 -22.09 19.04 -4.15
C GLY A 12 -21.24 20.27 -3.88
N VAL A 13 -21.36 21.26 -4.76
CA VAL A 13 -20.59 22.50 -4.67
C VAL A 13 -21.38 23.50 -3.84
N ALA A 14 -20.79 24.06 -2.79
CA ALA A 14 -21.43 25.15 -2.07
C ALA A 14 -21.58 26.35 -3.02
N PHE A 15 -22.80 26.84 -3.22
CA PHE A 15 -23.00 28.10 -3.92
C PHE A 15 -22.49 29.22 -3.00
N GLN A 16 -21.25 29.64 -3.23
CA GLN A 16 -20.67 30.83 -2.61
C GLN A 16 -20.79 31.97 -3.61
N PRO A 17 -21.90 32.73 -3.63
CA PRO A 17 -21.80 34.07 -4.18
C PRO A 17 -20.71 34.77 -3.37
N ASN A 18 -20.00 35.72 -3.97
CA ASN A 18 -18.90 36.45 -3.32
C ASN A 18 -19.31 37.28 -2.07
N ILE A 19 -20.53 37.09 -1.57
CA ILE A 19 -21.08 37.59 -0.33
C ILE A 19 -21.32 36.36 0.55
N LYS A 20 -20.57 36.24 1.65
CA LYS A 20 -20.58 35.06 2.54
C LYS A 20 -21.99 34.66 3.04
N TYR A 21 -22.12 33.36 3.30
CA TYR A 21 -23.18 32.63 4.03
C TYR A 21 -24.47 32.28 3.28
N SER A 22 -24.34 31.40 2.28
CA SER A 22 -25.39 30.44 1.93
C SER A 22 -24.83 29.02 2.13
N LYS A 23 -25.49 28.21 2.97
CA LYS A 23 -25.14 26.79 3.17
C LYS A 23 -25.77 25.88 2.09
N ASN A 24 -26.43 26.45 1.08
CA ASN A 24 -27.08 25.65 0.05
C ASN A 24 -26.01 25.09 -0.89
N GLN A 25 -25.71 23.81 -0.72
CA GLN A 25 -24.91 23.03 -1.66
C GLN A 25 -25.75 22.77 -2.90
N HIS A 26 -25.23 23.17 -4.05
CA HIS A 26 -25.74 22.72 -5.33
C HIS A 26 -25.35 21.26 -5.52
N LYS A 27 -26.34 20.39 -5.41
CA LYS A 27 -26.22 18.95 -5.59
C LYS A 27 -26.90 18.56 -6.89
N THR A 28 -26.26 17.70 -7.67
CA THR A 28 -26.79 17.25 -8.96
C THR A 28 -27.10 15.76 -8.94
N VAL A 29 -28.11 15.35 -9.72
CA VAL A 29 -28.41 13.93 -9.94
C VAL A 29 -27.19 13.20 -10.52
N ILE A 30 -26.43 13.87 -11.40
CA ILE A 30 -25.20 13.34 -12.02
C ILE A 30 -24.12 13.13 -10.96
N GLY A 31 -23.90 14.10 -10.07
CA GLY A 31 -22.96 13.98 -8.94
C GLY A 31 -23.35 12.85 -7.99
N GLY A 32 -24.66 12.65 -7.75
CA GLY A 32 -25.20 11.51 -7.02
C GLY A 32 -24.89 10.16 -7.66
N ILE A 33 -25.12 10.02 -8.97
CA ILE A 33 -24.77 8.80 -9.72
C ILE A 33 -23.26 8.53 -9.65
N MET A 34 -22.44 9.56 -9.86
CA MET A 34 -20.97 9.43 -9.78
C MET A 34 -20.49 9.07 -8.38
N SER A 35 -21.12 9.60 -7.34
CA SER A 35 -20.85 9.23 -5.94
C SER A 35 -21.10 7.73 -5.72
N ILE A 36 -22.25 7.22 -6.17
CA ILE A 36 -22.57 5.79 -6.06
C ILE A 36 -21.55 4.93 -6.82
N ILE A 37 -21.18 5.31 -8.03
CA ILE A 37 -20.20 4.57 -8.85
C ILE A 37 -18.82 4.56 -8.15
N LEU A 38 -18.34 5.71 -7.70
CA LEU A 38 -17.01 5.83 -7.09
C LEU A 38 -16.92 5.04 -5.78
N TYR A 39 -17.94 5.14 -4.91
CA TYR A 39 -17.98 4.35 -3.68
C TYR A 39 -18.19 2.87 -3.95
N GLY A 40 -19.04 2.52 -4.91
CA GLY A 40 -19.27 1.14 -5.33
C GLY A 40 -18.01 0.48 -5.85
N LEU A 41 -17.25 1.16 -6.72
CA LEU A 41 -15.96 0.67 -7.23
C LEU A 41 -14.93 0.53 -6.12
N SER A 42 -14.82 1.53 -5.23
CA SER A 42 -13.89 1.48 -4.10
C SER A 42 -14.20 0.32 -3.16
N PHE A 43 -15.48 0.08 -2.87
CA PHE A 43 -15.93 -1.01 -2.01
C PHE A 43 -15.75 -2.39 -2.68
N ALA A 44 -16.08 -2.51 -3.96
CA ALA A 44 -15.85 -3.73 -4.73
C ALA A 44 -14.35 -4.09 -4.78
N TYR A 45 -13.49 -3.08 -4.94
CA TYR A 45 -12.05 -3.27 -4.93
C TYR A 45 -11.52 -3.68 -3.55
N LEU A 46 -12.03 -3.09 -2.47
CA LEU A 46 -11.72 -3.54 -1.10
C LEU A 46 -12.10 -5.01 -0.89
N ILE A 47 -13.30 -5.43 -1.31
CA ILE A 47 -13.72 -6.84 -1.22
C ILE A 47 -12.78 -7.74 -2.02
N TYR A 48 -12.39 -7.31 -3.22
CA TYR A 48 -11.45 -8.04 -4.06
C TYR A 48 -10.10 -8.24 -3.36
N LEU A 49 -9.51 -7.19 -2.79
CA LEU A 49 -8.25 -7.28 -2.03
C LEU A 49 -8.36 -8.16 -0.80
N LEU A 50 -9.44 -8.05 -0.03
CA LEU A 50 -9.70 -8.91 1.14
C LEU A 50 -9.84 -10.38 0.75
N THR A 51 -10.45 -10.65 -0.42
CA THR A 51 -10.60 -12.01 -0.93
C THR A 51 -9.25 -12.59 -1.36
N GLN A 52 -8.44 -11.84 -2.10
CA GLN A 52 -7.09 -12.25 -2.48
C GLN A 52 -6.20 -12.52 -1.27
N TRP A 53 -6.26 -11.64 -0.28
CA TRP A 53 -5.53 -11.77 0.98
C TRP A 53 -5.98 -13.00 1.77
N SER A 54 -7.29 -13.20 1.94
CA SER A 54 -7.86 -14.36 2.63
C SER A 54 -7.53 -15.70 1.95
N GLN A 55 -7.36 -15.70 0.63
CA GLN A 55 -6.97 -16.87 -0.15
C GLN A 55 -5.45 -17.12 -0.19
N GLY A 56 -4.63 -16.32 0.52
CA GLY A 56 -3.18 -16.45 0.51
C GLY A 56 -2.52 -16.12 -0.83
N GLN A 57 -3.22 -15.42 -1.74
CA GLN A 57 -2.70 -15.07 -3.08
C GLN A 57 -1.71 -13.89 -3.03
N THR A 58 -1.66 -13.18 -1.92
CA THR A 58 -0.72 -12.08 -1.68
C THR A 58 0.63 -12.64 -1.26
N LEU A 59 1.65 -12.46 -2.10
CA LEU A 59 2.99 -13.00 -1.86
C LEU A 59 3.60 -12.44 -0.56
N PRO A 60 4.20 -13.29 0.29
CA PRO A 60 4.90 -12.83 1.47
C PRO A 60 6.20 -12.11 1.11
N LYS A 61 6.63 -11.21 1.98
CA LYS A 61 7.94 -10.55 1.88
C LYS A 61 9.00 -11.49 2.41
N ILE A 62 9.96 -11.86 1.56
CA ILE A 62 11.05 -12.77 1.91
C ILE A 62 12.36 -12.00 1.93
N THR A 63 13.05 -12.00 3.06
CA THR A 63 14.40 -11.46 3.19
C THR A 63 15.38 -12.58 3.52
N ASN A 64 16.42 -12.72 2.69
CA ASN A 64 17.48 -13.70 2.90
C ASN A 64 18.79 -12.99 3.24
N THR A 65 19.41 -13.42 4.34
CA THR A 65 20.72 -12.94 4.78
C THR A 65 21.61 -14.13 5.10
N GLN A 66 22.92 -13.94 5.01
CA GLN A 66 23.90 -14.96 5.39
C GLN A 66 24.72 -14.43 6.55
N ARG A 67 25.00 -15.29 7.53
CA ARG A 67 25.88 -14.97 8.66
C ARG A 67 26.83 -16.11 8.94
N SER A 68 27.98 -15.80 9.51
CA SER A 68 28.88 -16.84 10.02
C SER A 68 28.38 -17.36 11.37
N ILE A 69 28.36 -18.67 11.54
CA ILE A 69 28.11 -19.34 12.82
C ILE A 69 29.41 -19.92 13.36
N LYS A 70 29.61 -19.75 14.66
CA LYS A 70 30.87 -20.09 15.34
C LYS A 70 30.71 -21.22 16.34
N ASN A 71 29.57 -21.29 17.03
CA ASN A 71 29.24 -22.32 18.02
C ASN A 71 27.81 -22.76 17.79
N TYR A 72 27.62 -23.90 17.13
CA TYR A 72 26.29 -24.42 16.80
C TYR A 72 26.29 -25.94 16.84
N GLU A 73 25.30 -26.51 17.51
CA GLU A 73 25.06 -27.95 17.58
C GLU A 73 23.74 -28.26 16.87
N TYR A 74 23.73 -29.33 16.08
CA TYR A 74 22.54 -29.80 15.40
C TYR A 74 22.42 -31.31 15.48
N LYS A 75 21.24 -31.77 15.91
CA LYS A 75 20.89 -33.18 16.01
C LYS A 75 19.97 -33.57 14.87
N LEU A 76 20.47 -34.45 14.02
CA LEU A 76 19.75 -35.05 12.89
C LEU A 76 18.91 -36.21 13.40
N ASN A 77 17.78 -35.92 14.02
CA ASN A 77 16.88 -36.97 14.56
C ASN A 77 16.08 -37.70 13.46
N GLU A 78 16.00 -37.12 12.27
CA GLU A 78 15.29 -37.68 11.11
C GLU A 78 16.27 -38.41 10.17
N THR A 79 15.73 -39.19 9.23
CA THR A 79 16.53 -39.83 8.17
C THR A 79 17.16 -38.75 7.29
N TYR A 80 18.48 -38.60 7.38
CA TYR A 80 19.23 -37.61 6.61
C TYR A 80 19.88 -38.21 5.37
N VAL A 81 20.39 -39.44 5.51
CA VAL A 81 21.09 -40.16 4.43
C VAL A 81 20.38 -41.47 4.19
N GLN A 82 20.14 -41.77 2.93
CA GLN A 82 19.60 -43.05 2.48
C GLN A 82 20.48 -43.65 1.40
N PHE A 83 20.73 -44.95 1.50
CA PHE A 83 21.38 -45.73 0.45
C PHE A 83 20.41 -46.77 -0.10
N GLU A 84 20.41 -46.89 -1.42
CA GLU A 84 19.65 -47.90 -2.15
C GLU A 84 20.54 -48.43 -3.28
N THR A 85 20.47 -49.72 -3.58
CA THR A 85 21.22 -50.27 -4.72
C THR A 85 20.39 -50.17 -5.98
N ARG A 86 20.94 -49.56 -7.04
CA ARG A 86 20.27 -49.52 -8.33
C ARG A 86 20.55 -50.83 -9.09
N LYS A 87 19.67 -51.82 -8.98
CA LYS A 87 19.82 -53.07 -9.75
C LYS A 87 19.21 -52.91 -11.15
N LEU A 88 19.95 -53.35 -12.17
CA LEU A 88 19.42 -53.50 -13.53
C LEU A 88 18.71 -54.86 -13.73
N SER A 89 18.95 -55.82 -12.83
CA SER A 89 18.35 -57.16 -12.83
C SER A 89 18.14 -57.65 -11.39
N GLN A 90 17.09 -58.43 -11.15
CA GLN A 90 16.85 -59.08 -9.85
C GLN A 90 17.92 -60.12 -9.49
N THR A 91 18.69 -60.60 -10.48
CA THR A 91 19.78 -61.56 -10.26
C THR A 91 21.05 -60.92 -9.70
N PHE A 92 21.12 -59.59 -9.62
CA PHE A 92 22.29 -58.90 -9.10
C PHE A 92 22.30 -58.95 -7.56
N ILE A 93 23.47 -59.30 -7.02
CA ILE A 93 23.75 -59.36 -5.59
C ILE A 93 23.50 -57.99 -4.95
N ASP A 94 22.66 -57.98 -3.92
CA ASP A 94 22.48 -56.82 -3.06
C ASP A 94 23.62 -56.78 -2.03
N PRO A 95 24.46 -55.73 -2.02
CA PRO A 95 25.54 -55.63 -1.06
C PRO A 95 25.05 -55.46 0.40
N PHE A 96 23.77 -55.17 0.61
CA PHE A 96 23.17 -54.91 1.92
C PHE A 96 22.27 -56.04 2.46
N ASP A 97 22.23 -57.20 1.79
CA ASP A 97 21.47 -58.38 2.26
C ASP A 97 21.92 -58.80 3.67
N PRO A 98 21.04 -58.79 4.69
CA PRO A 98 21.38 -59.18 6.06
C PRO A 98 22.03 -60.55 6.19
N ASN A 99 21.72 -61.49 5.28
CA ASN A 99 22.25 -62.85 5.31
C ASN A 99 23.63 -62.97 4.65
N ALA A 100 24.01 -61.99 3.82
CA ALA A 100 25.23 -62.01 3.05
C ALA A 100 25.72 -60.57 2.76
N ILE A 101 26.02 -59.82 3.82
CA ILE A 101 26.44 -58.42 3.70
C ILE A 101 27.81 -58.34 3.03
N VAL A 102 27.90 -57.61 1.91
CA VAL A 102 29.16 -57.31 1.21
C VAL A 102 29.70 -55.97 1.67
N LEU A 103 28.84 -54.94 1.66
CA LEU A 103 29.18 -53.58 2.06
C LEU A 103 28.46 -53.24 3.36
N GLN A 104 29.21 -52.93 4.40
CA GLN A 104 28.68 -52.63 5.72
C GLN A 104 28.83 -51.13 6.03
N PRO A 105 27.73 -50.42 6.39
CA PRO A 105 27.80 -49.05 6.87
C PRO A 105 28.30 -49.00 8.31
N VAL A 106 29.32 -48.17 8.55
CA VAL A 106 29.91 -47.90 9.87
C VAL A 106 30.04 -46.40 10.05
N VAL A 107 29.62 -45.90 11.22
CA VAL A 107 29.68 -44.47 11.56
C VAL A 107 30.87 -44.21 12.47
N TYR A 108 31.68 -43.23 12.11
CA TYR A 108 32.79 -42.71 12.88
C TYR A 108 32.49 -41.27 13.29
N THR A 109 32.70 -40.97 14.57
CA THR A 109 32.54 -39.62 15.12
C THR A 109 33.92 -39.02 15.39
N PHE A 110 34.16 -37.82 14.86
CA PHE A 110 35.37 -37.05 15.08
C PHE A 110 35.05 -35.87 16.01
N LYS A 111 35.82 -35.72 17.08
CA LYS A 111 35.82 -34.55 17.97
C LYS A 111 37.11 -33.78 17.73
N ASN A 112 36.99 -32.53 17.28
CA ASN A 112 38.13 -31.67 16.98
C ASN A 112 39.16 -32.32 16.03
N GLY A 113 38.68 -33.12 15.07
CA GLY A 113 39.51 -33.84 14.09
C GLY A 113 40.08 -35.19 14.56
N LEU A 114 39.79 -35.62 15.79
CA LEU A 114 40.24 -36.91 16.34
C LEU A 114 39.06 -37.86 16.51
N ILE A 115 39.25 -39.14 16.23
CA ILE A 115 38.23 -40.17 16.48
C ILE A 115 38.10 -40.38 17.99
N ILE A 116 36.89 -40.23 18.53
CA ILE A 116 36.65 -40.30 19.99
C ILE A 116 35.86 -41.52 20.44
N ASP A 117 34.93 -41.98 19.62
CA ASP A 117 34.03 -43.08 19.96
C ASP A 117 34.40 -44.33 19.18
N GLU A 118 34.07 -45.49 19.75
CA GLU A 118 34.13 -46.72 18.98
C GLU A 118 33.18 -46.62 17.76
N PRO A 119 33.64 -47.07 16.58
CA PRO A 119 32.81 -47.05 15.38
C PRO A 119 31.49 -47.77 15.61
N GLN A 120 30.39 -47.06 15.33
CA GLN A 120 29.05 -47.58 15.57
C GLN A 120 28.52 -48.27 14.32
N ALA A 121 27.98 -49.46 14.51
CA ALA A 121 27.19 -50.11 13.49
C ALA A 121 25.89 -49.31 13.27
N VAL A 122 25.57 -49.02 12.01
CA VAL A 122 24.29 -48.37 11.69
C VAL A 122 23.18 -49.39 11.87
N ASN A 123 22.26 -49.12 12.79
CA ASN A 123 21.00 -49.85 12.82
C ASN A 123 20.11 -49.38 11.66
N TYR A 124 20.16 -50.11 10.55
CA TYR A 124 19.25 -49.89 9.44
C TYR A 124 18.11 -50.92 9.52
N PRO A 125 16.85 -50.49 9.72
CA PRO A 125 15.74 -51.42 9.56
C PRO A 125 15.74 -51.92 8.11
N VAL A 126 15.58 -53.23 7.91
CA VAL A 126 15.47 -53.83 6.58
C VAL A 126 14.13 -53.40 5.98
N GLN A 127 14.09 -52.21 5.40
CA GLN A 127 12.95 -51.74 4.64
C GLN A 127 13.13 -52.22 3.20
N ILE A 128 12.28 -53.17 2.80
CA ILE A 128 12.24 -53.66 1.43
C ILE A 128 11.26 -52.78 0.66
N LYS A 129 11.77 -51.88 -0.17
CA LYS A 129 10.96 -51.07 -1.08
C LYS A 129 11.12 -51.64 -2.47
N GLU A 130 10.03 -52.12 -3.09
CA GLU A 130 10.04 -52.67 -4.46
C GLU A 130 11.08 -53.80 -4.68
N GLY A 131 11.44 -54.54 -3.62
CA GLY A 131 12.45 -55.61 -3.66
C GLY A 131 13.89 -55.14 -3.40
N PHE A 132 14.11 -53.88 -3.04
CA PHE A 132 15.42 -53.31 -2.71
C PHE A 132 15.56 -53.03 -1.22
N ILE A 133 16.75 -53.32 -0.68
CA ILE A 133 17.08 -53.00 0.70
C ILE A 133 17.51 -51.53 0.77
N VAL A 134 16.80 -50.77 1.60
CA VAL A 134 17.03 -49.35 1.80
C VAL A 134 17.69 -49.14 3.15
N LEU A 135 18.90 -48.56 3.15
CA LEU A 135 19.60 -48.18 4.37
C LEU A 135 19.23 -46.75 4.73
N ASN A 136 18.62 -46.53 5.90
CA ASN A 136 18.35 -45.20 6.42
C ASN A 136 19.31 -44.90 7.56
N ILE A 137 19.97 -43.75 7.51
CA ILE A 137 20.84 -43.25 8.57
C ILE A 137 20.21 -42.02 9.19
N SER A 138 19.99 -42.11 10.50
CA SER A 138 19.39 -41.08 11.35
C SER A 138 20.18 -40.96 12.65
N ASN A 139 19.75 -40.04 13.51
CA ASN A 139 20.31 -39.78 14.84
C ASN A 139 21.80 -39.40 14.84
N LEU A 140 22.21 -38.58 13.87
CA LEU A 140 23.57 -38.05 13.81
C LEU A 140 23.65 -36.72 14.57
N SER A 141 24.71 -36.50 15.34
CA SER A 141 24.96 -35.21 16.02
C SER A 141 26.17 -34.55 15.39
N LEU A 142 26.02 -33.29 14.98
CA LEU A 142 27.09 -32.49 14.39
C LEU A 142 27.22 -31.19 15.17
N SER A 143 28.44 -30.68 15.30
CA SER A 143 28.66 -29.36 15.87
C SER A 143 29.84 -28.66 15.23
N ILE A 144 29.73 -27.33 15.14
CA ILE A 144 30.82 -26.45 14.74
C ILE A 144 31.21 -25.59 15.93
N SER A 145 32.52 -25.43 16.12
CA SER A 145 33.13 -24.61 17.17
C SER A 145 34.38 -23.92 16.63
N ASP A 146 34.47 -22.60 16.82
CA ASP A 146 35.67 -21.83 16.53
C ASP A 146 36.82 -22.16 17.50
N GLU A 147 36.49 -22.45 18.76
CA GLU A 147 37.47 -22.68 19.82
C GLU A 147 38.04 -24.10 19.81
N LYS A 148 37.26 -25.07 19.32
CA LYS A 148 37.60 -26.51 19.30
C LYS A 148 38.10 -27.02 20.66
N SER A 149 37.44 -26.57 21.72
CA SER A 149 37.77 -26.95 23.10
C SER A 149 36.99 -28.21 23.50
N ASP A 150 37.27 -28.76 24.69
CA ASP A 150 36.48 -29.88 25.22
C ASP A 150 35.06 -29.47 25.63
N GLN A 151 34.85 -28.19 25.96
CA GLN A 151 33.55 -27.64 26.37
C GLN A 151 32.68 -27.26 25.16
N ALA A 152 33.31 -26.86 24.06
CA ALA A 152 32.67 -26.58 22.78
C ALA A 152 33.43 -27.32 21.68
N PRO A 153 33.23 -28.64 21.53
CA PRO A 153 33.90 -29.39 20.48
C PRO A 153 33.24 -29.19 19.12
N GLU A 154 34.05 -29.25 18.08
CA GLU A 154 33.61 -29.50 16.71
C GLU A 154 33.38 -31.01 16.55
N ILE A 155 32.16 -31.40 16.18
CA ILE A 155 31.78 -32.80 15.97
C ILE A 155 31.46 -33.00 14.48
N GLU A 156 32.23 -33.88 13.86
CA GLU A 156 32.10 -34.27 12.46
C GLU A 156 31.83 -35.77 12.37
N VAL A 157 31.11 -36.21 11.34
CA VAL A 157 30.68 -37.60 11.21
C VAL A 157 31.14 -38.16 9.87
N MET A 158 31.73 -39.35 9.87
CA MET A 158 32.03 -40.10 8.67
C MET A 158 31.22 -41.39 8.61
N ILE A 159 30.52 -41.60 7.50
CA ILE A 159 29.82 -42.84 7.19
C ILE A 159 30.67 -43.61 6.20
N ALA A 160 31.26 -44.71 6.63
CA ALA A 160 32.09 -45.57 5.81
C ALA A 160 31.30 -46.81 5.36
N LEU A 161 31.24 -47.05 4.06
CA LEU A 161 30.80 -48.32 3.47
C LEU A 161 32.04 -49.14 3.14
N GLY A 162 32.35 -50.12 3.98
CA GLY A 162 33.52 -50.97 3.82
C GLY A 162 33.19 -52.46 3.74
N LYS A 163 34.23 -53.27 3.54
CA LYS A 163 34.11 -54.73 3.56
C LYS A 163 33.53 -55.16 4.91
N CYS A 164 32.52 -56.02 4.89
CA CYS A 164 31.87 -56.51 6.09
C CYS A 164 32.86 -57.06 7.12
N GLN A 165 32.70 -56.64 8.38
CA GLN A 165 33.50 -57.11 9.51
C GLN A 165 32.60 -57.63 10.61
N LYS A 166 32.98 -58.78 11.19
CA LYS A 166 32.20 -59.42 12.27
C LYS A 166 31.96 -58.53 13.48
N ARG A 167 32.90 -57.63 13.81
CA ARG A 167 32.81 -56.73 14.95
C ARG A 167 31.70 -55.66 14.85
N PHE A 168 31.20 -55.38 13.65
CA PHE A 168 30.18 -54.36 13.42
C PHE A 168 28.83 -54.97 13.01
N LEU A 169 28.71 -56.29 13.00
CA LEU A 169 27.45 -56.97 12.66
C LEU A 169 26.44 -56.76 13.78
N LEU A 170 25.20 -56.46 13.40
CA LEU A 170 24.07 -56.51 14.32
C LEU A 170 23.62 -57.96 14.51
N GLU A 171 22.80 -58.19 15.54
CA GLU A 171 22.26 -59.52 15.82
C GLU A 171 21.49 -60.08 14.61
N GLY A 172 21.77 -61.32 14.24
CA GLY A 172 21.16 -62.00 13.09
C GLY A 172 21.79 -61.70 11.72
N GLN A 173 22.75 -60.78 11.64
CA GLN A 173 23.44 -60.47 10.38
C GLN A 173 24.66 -61.37 10.14
N GLN A 174 24.99 -61.62 8.87
CA GLN A 174 26.17 -62.39 8.47
C GLN A 174 26.91 -61.72 7.31
N CYS A 175 28.25 -61.73 7.39
CA CYS A 175 29.08 -61.29 6.27
C CYS A 175 29.03 -62.30 5.12
N ALA A 176 29.00 -61.79 3.89
CA ALA A 176 29.14 -62.60 2.68
C ALA A 176 30.45 -63.39 2.68
N ASN A 177 30.43 -64.58 2.07
CA ASN A 177 31.65 -65.32 1.78
C ASN A 177 32.45 -64.64 0.64
N GLN A 178 33.69 -65.08 0.42
CA GLN A 178 34.56 -64.49 -0.59
C GLN A 178 33.99 -64.65 -2.01
N THR A 179 33.34 -65.78 -2.31
CA THR A 179 32.70 -66.03 -3.62
C THR A 179 31.59 -65.03 -3.95
N ILE A 180 30.71 -64.72 -2.99
CA ILE A 180 29.64 -63.72 -3.17
C ILE A 180 30.25 -62.32 -3.27
N THR A 181 31.26 -62.03 -2.45
CA THR A 181 31.98 -60.74 -2.50
C THR A 181 32.62 -60.51 -3.87
N ASP A 182 33.34 -61.50 -4.39
CA ASP A 182 33.96 -61.43 -5.71
C ASP A 182 32.91 -61.35 -6.81
N GLY A 183 31.83 -62.12 -6.68
CA GLY A 183 30.68 -62.08 -7.58
C GLY A 183 30.02 -60.70 -7.64
N TYR A 184 29.91 -59.98 -6.52
CA TYR A 184 29.41 -58.60 -6.50
C TYR A 184 30.32 -57.68 -7.30
N PHE A 185 31.63 -57.67 -7.04
CA PHE A 185 32.57 -56.80 -7.75
C PHE A 185 32.77 -57.16 -9.24
N GLN A 186 32.44 -58.38 -9.65
CA GLN A 186 32.46 -58.83 -11.04
C GLN A 186 31.19 -58.47 -11.84
N GLN A 187 30.16 -57.92 -11.20
CA GLN A 187 28.95 -57.48 -11.90
C GLN A 187 29.26 -56.35 -12.89
N PRO A 188 28.49 -56.26 -14.00
CA PRO A 188 28.70 -55.22 -15.00
C PRO A 188 28.47 -53.81 -14.45
N THR A 189 27.63 -53.67 -13.41
CA THR A 189 27.33 -52.38 -12.78
C THR A 189 27.12 -52.55 -11.28
N ASN A 190 27.90 -51.83 -10.48
CA ASN A 190 27.72 -51.71 -9.04
C ASN A 190 27.42 -50.26 -8.70
N SER A 191 26.14 -49.87 -8.76
CA SER A 191 25.73 -48.48 -8.54
C SER A 191 24.86 -48.36 -7.29
N LEU A 192 25.27 -47.45 -6.40
CA LEU A 192 24.50 -47.03 -5.24
C LEU A 192 23.80 -45.71 -5.55
N LEU A 193 22.51 -45.64 -5.24
CA LEU A 193 21.75 -44.41 -5.18
C LEU A 193 21.85 -43.87 -3.75
N LEU A 194 22.58 -42.76 -3.61
CA LEU A 194 22.65 -41.97 -2.39
C LEU A 194 21.54 -40.93 -2.44
N ARG A 195 20.62 -40.94 -1.47
CA ARG A 195 19.67 -39.85 -1.26
C ARG A 195 20.04 -39.07 0.00
N GLN A 196 20.15 -37.76 -0.12
CA GLN A 196 20.34 -36.85 1.01
C GLN A 196 19.11 -35.95 1.14
N PHE A 197 18.53 -35.87 2.33
CA PHE A 197 17.31 -35.11 2.56
C PHE A 197 17.62 -33.72 3.09
N VAL A 198 17.01 -32.71 2.46
CA VAL A 198 17.01 -31.31 2.92
C VAL A 198 15.57 -30.87 3.17
N LYS A 199 15.39 -29.73 3.84
CA LYS A 199 14.07 -29.13 4.05
C LYS A 199 13.99 -27.76 3.39
N GLU A 200 12.83 -27.45 2.83
CA GLU A 200 12.49 -26.13 2.31
C GLU A 200 11.15 -25.69 2.89
N PHE A 201 11.01 -24.40 3.17
CA PHE A 201 9.76 -23.84 3.67
C PHE A 201 8.88 -23.42 2.48
N ASN A 202 7.75 -24.10 2.28
CA ASN A 202 6.79 -23.75 1.26
C ASN A 202 5.93 -22.59 1.77
N THR A 203 6.01 -21.44 1.09
CA THR A 203 5.29 -20.22 1.48
C THR A 203 3.81 -20.23 1.15
N ASN A 204 3.35 -21.12 0.28
CA ASN A 204 1.94 -21.23 -0.06
C ASN A 204 1.19 -22.08 0.97
N ASP A 205 1.80 -23.19 1.38
CA ASP A 205 1.19 -24.16 2.28
C ASP A 205 1.61 -23.95 3.76
N GLU A 206 2.55 -23.04 4.02
CA GLU A 206 3.11 -22.74 5.34
C GLU A 206 3.74 -23.95 6.06
N ILE A 207 4.20 -24.94 5.29
CA ILE A 207 4.80 -26.18 5.80
C ILE A 207 6.26 -26.34 5.40
N LEU A 208 7.01 -27.06 6.22
CA LEU A 208 8.34 -27.54 5.86
C LEU A 208 8.22 -28.83 5.04
N GLU A 209 8.65 -28.75 3.79
CA GLU A 209 8.72 -29.88 2.88
C GLU A 209 10.09 -30.54 2.96
N THR A 210 10.13 -31.87 2.88
CA THR A 210 11.38 -32.62 2.84
C THR A 210 11.68 -33.03 1.41
N ILE A 211 12.82 -32.60 0.89
CA ILE A 211 13.25 -32.82 -0.48
C ILE A 211 14.46 -33.76 -0.47
N GLY A 212 14.31 -34.91 -1.14
CA GLY A 212 15.39 -35.87 -1.33
C GLY A 212 16.20 -35.54 -2.58
N ARG A 213 17.49 -35.27 -2.42
CA ARG A 213 18.43 -35.08 -3.52
C ARG A 213 19.18 -36.39 -3.78
N GLU A 214 19.13 -36.84 -5.02
CA GLU A 214 19.71 -38.13 -5.41
C GLU A 214 21.05 -37.97 -6.11
N GLN A 215 22.00 -38.85 -5.78
CA GLN A 215 23.28 -38.98 -6.46
C GLN A 215 23.55 -40.46 -6.74
N LEU A 216 23.93 -40.78 -7.97
CA LEU A 216 24.35 -42.12 -8.35
C LEU A 216 25.87 -42.27 -8.20
N ILE A 217 26.31 -43.32 -7.53
CA ILE A 217 27.71 -43.57 -7.20
C ILE A 217 28.08 -44.98 -7.66
N SER A 218 29.14 -45.08 -8.45
CA SER A 218 29.66 -46.37 -8.90
C SER A 218 30.73 -46.88 -7.94
N ILE A 219 30.51 -48.06 -7.37
CA ILE A 219 31.43 -48.72 -6.45
C ILE A 219 32.39 -49.62 -7.24
N GLN A 220 33.68 -49.51 -6.94
CA GLN A 220 34.74 -50.26 -7.61
C GLN A 220 35.63 -50.95 -6.59
N GLN A 221 36.19 -52.11 -6.95
CA GLN A 221 36.98 -52.93 -6.02
C GLN A 221 38.30 -52.29 -5.57
N ASN A 222 38.93 -51.49 -6.43
CA ASN A 222 40.30 -50.99 -6.22
C ASN A 222 40.36 -49.54 -5.71
N TYR A 223 39.20 -48.88 -5.57
CA TYR A 223 39.13 -47.46 -5.24
C TYR A 223 38.14 -47.21 -4.10
N THR A 224 38.41 -46.16 -3.34
CA THR A 224 37.49 -45.59 -2.37
C THR A 224 36.90 -44.31 -2.94
N PHE A 225 35.57 -44.22 -2.99
CA PHE A 225 34.85 -43.00 -3.32
C PHE A 225 34.64 -42.15 -2.06
N GLN A 226 35.25 -40.97 -1.99
CA GLN A 226 35.08 -40.06 -0.87
C GLN A 226 34.17 -38.90 -1.28
N ILE A 227 33.16 -38.60 -0.46
CA ILE A 227 32.37 -37.38 -0.55
C ILE A 227 32.56 -36.60 0.74
N GLN A 228 32.97 -35.35 0.64
CA GLN A 228 32.94 -34.40 1.74
C GLN A 228 31.73 -33.50 1.57
N THR A 229 30.84 -33.49 2.56
CA THR A 229 29.57 -32.79 2.56
C THR A 229 29.57 -31.73 3.66
N PHE A 230 29.51 -30.47 3.23
CA PHE A 230 29.33 -29.32 4.09
C PHE A 230 27.84 -28.99 4.17
N ILE A 231 27.25 -29.19 5.33
CA ILE A 231 25.82 -29.02 5.60
C ILE A 231 25.54 -27.54 5.88
N ARG A 232 24.69 -26.93 5.07
CA ARG A 232 24.26 -25.54 5.27
C ARG A 232 22.98 -25.50 6.09
N MET A 233 23.10 -24.88 7.26
CA MET A 233 21.97 -24.67 8.16
C MET A 233 21.19 -23.42 7.75
N GLN A 234 19.88 -23.47 7.92
CA GLN A 234 19.00 -22.32 7.76
C GLN A 234 18.17 -22.08 9.02
N GLU A 235 18.12 -20.82 9.44
CA GLU A 235 17.19 -20.30 10.42
C GLU A 235 16.11 -19.49 9.68
N THR A 236 14.88 -20.00 9.64
CA THR A 236 13.73 -19.31 9.06
C THR A 236 12.87 -18.75 10.19
N ASN A 237 12.59 -17.45 10.16
CA ASN A 237 11.61 -16.82 11.04
C ASN A 237 10.39 -16.40 10.20
N VAL A 238 9.22 -16.92 10.52
CA VAL A 238 7.97 -16.73 9.78
C VAL A 238 6.99 -15.93 10.62
N ASP A 239 6.57 -14.76 10.15
CA ASP A 239 5.51 -13.96 10.79
C ASP A 239 4.16 -14.33 10.18
N THR A 240 3.35 -15.11 10.91
CA THR A 240 1.99 -15.50 10.50
C THR A 240 0.91 -14.64 11.15
N GLY A 241 1.31 -13.53 11.78
CA GLY A 241 0.42 -12.66 12.53
C GLY A 241 -0.59 -11.91 11.65
N PHE A 242 -1.88 -12.05 11.96
CA PHE A 242 -2.98 -11.37 11.24
C PHE A 242 -2.91 -9.83 11.32
N LEU A 243 -2.62 -9.30 12.52
CA LEU A 243 -2.53 -7.85 12.81
C LEU A 243 -1.21 -7.48 13.49
N PHE A 244 -0.77 -8.30 14.45
CA PHE A 244 0.48 -8.11 15.20
C PHE A 244 1.45 -9.22 14.88
N GLU A 245 2.75 -8.96 15.03
CA GLU A 245 3.79 -9.95 14.75
C GLU A 245 3.63 -11.22 15.59
N GLN A 246 3.62 -12.37 14.93
CA GLN A 246 3.68 -13.69 15.54
C GLN A 246 4.77 -14.51 14.85
N MET A 247 5.99 -14.40 15.39
CA MET A 247 7.16 -15.06 14.83
C MET A 247 7.23 -16.54 15.22
N GLN A 248 7.24 -17.42 14.23
CA GLN A 248 7.59 -18.83 14.37
C GLN A 248 9.00 -19.07 13.84
N LYS A 249 9.81 -19.81 14.59
CA LYS A 249 11.22 -20.07 14.23
C LYS A 249 11.43 -21.52 13.87
N TYR A 250 12.08 -21.74 12.73
CA TYR A 250 12.45 -23.04 12.20
C TYR A 250 13.95 -23.10 11.98
N ASN A 251 14.57 -24.20 12.38
CA ASN A 251 15.98 -24.48 12.13
C ASN A 251 16.09 -25.83 11.42
N PHE A 252 16.64 -25.83 10.20
CA PHE A 252 16.73 -27.04 9.39
C PHE A 252 17.91 -26.97 8.41
N ILE A 253 18.22 -28.09 7.76
CA ILE A 253 19.19 -28.14 6.67
C ILE A 253 18.50 -27.69 5.40
N VAL A 254 18.95 -26.59 4.80
CA VAL A 254 18.42 -26.12 3.51
C VAL A 254 19.18 -26.73 2.33
N ASP A 255 20.48 -26.92 2.49
CA ASP A 255 21.34 -27.28 1.38
C ASP A 255 22.59 -27.98 1.89
N TYR A 256 23.33 -28.59 0.96
CA TYR A 256 24.64 -29.13 1.23
C TYR A 256 25.56 -28.90 0.04
N ARG A 257 26.84 -28.69 0.34
CA ARG A 257 27.90 -28.59 -0.67
C ARG A 257 28.77 -29.83 -0.60
N GLY A 258 28.79 -30.59 -1.68
CA GLY A 258 29.63 -31.77 -1.84
C GLY A 258 30.95 -31.46 -2.53
N SER A 259 32.03 -32.12 -2.13
CA SER A 259 33.26 -32.27 -2.91
C SER A 259 33.62 -33.75 -2.96
N ASN A 260 33.90 -34.25 -4.16
CA ASN A 260 34.11 -35.69 -4.40
C ASN A 260 35.58 -35.96 -4.73
N ALA A 261 36.11 -37.07 -4.23
CA ALA A 261 37.45 -37.55 -4.55
C ALA A 261 37.44 -39.07 -4.74
N ILE A 262 38.33 -39.57 -5.58
CA ILE A 262 38.58 -41.01 -5.76
C ILE A 262 39.98 -41.28 -5.23
N LEU A 263 40.07 -42.18 -4.25
CA LEU A 263 41.31 -42.54 -3.58
C LEU A 263 41.63 -44.01 -3.85
N GLY A 264 42.90 -44.39 -3.70
CA GLY A 264 43.27 -45.81 -3.70
C GLY A 264 42.70 -46.52 -2.47
N LEU A 265 42.27 -47.78 -2.62
CA LEU A 265 41.65 -48.57 -1.55
C LEU A 265 42.44 -48.59 -0.23
N ASN A 266 43.78 -48.56 -0.34
CA ASN A 266 44.68 -48.63 0.80
C ASN A 266 44.70 -47.35 1.66
N TYR A 267 44.20 -46.21 1.17
CA TYR A 267 44.27 -44.92 1.88
C TYR A 267 43.61 -45.01 3.26
N PHE A 268 42.34 -45.42 3.31
CA PHE A 268 41.66 -45.63 4.58
C PHE A 268 42.03 -46.97 5.23
N GLY A 269 42.47 -47.96 4.45
CA GLY A 269 42.94 -49.24 4.97
C GLY A 269 44.10 -49.11 5.95
N GLN A 270 45.00 -48.16 5.72
CA GLN A 270 46.11 -47.86 6.64
C GLN A 270 45.66 -47.21 7.95
N ILE A 271 44.56 -46.44 7.92
CA ILE A 271 44.07 -45.67 9.08
C ILE A 271 43.11 -46.51 9.91
N LEU A 272 42.17 -47.19 9.25
CA LEU A 272 41.06 -47.91 9.89
C LEU A 272 41.26 -49.43 9.95
N SER A 273 42.34 -49.94 9.34
CA SER A 273 42.70 -51.37 9.30
C SER A 273 41.73 -52.26 8.53
N TYR A 274 40.95 -51.72 7.58
CA TYR A 274 40.14 -52.50 6.63
C TYR A 274 39.76 -51.71 5.38
N ASN A 275 39.32 -52.44 4.35
CA ASN A 275 38.98 -51.87 3.05
C ASN A 275 37.66 -51.09 3.13
N ILE A 276 37.71 -49.81 2.75
CA ILE A 276 36.55 -48.92 2.63
C ILE A 276 36.37 -48.60 1.16
N TYR A 277 35.17 -48.84 0.64
CA TYR A 277 34.84 -48.61 -0.76
C TYR A 277 34.18 -47.26 -0.97
N MET A 278 33.52 -46.72 0.07
CA MET A 278 32.95 -45.39 0.03
C MET A 278 32.98 -44.73 1.41
N SER A 279 33.24 -43.42 1.44
CA SER A 279 33.31 -42.62 2.65
C SER A 279 32.52 -41.32 2.45
N LEU A 280 31.50 -41.09 3.27
CA LEU A 280 30.76 -39.83 3.33
C LEU A 280 31.17 -39.07 4.58
N TYR A 281 31.80 -37.92 4.43
CA TYR A 281 32.24 -37.07 5.51
C TYR A 281 31.30 -35.89 5.67
N TYR A 282 30.71 -35.69 6.84
CA TYR A 282 29.74 -34.64 7.12
C TYR A 282 30.30 -33.65 8.15
N LYS A 283 30.16 -32.37 7.81
CA LYS A 283 30.52 -31.23 8.65
C LYS A 283 29.49 -30.12 8.46
N ILE A 284 29.20 -29.35 9.51
CA ILE A 284 28.39 -28.12 9.39
C ILE A 284 29.22 -27.02 8.71
N ASP A 285 28.65 -26.37 7.69
CA ASP A 285 29.24 -25.20 7.03
C ASP A 285 29.25 -24.01 8.01
N ASN A 286 30.29 -23.18 7.97
CA ASN A 286 30.39 -22.01 8.85
C ASN A 286 29.45 -20.87 8.42
N ILE A 287 28.76 -21.01 7.30
CA ILE A 287 27.77 -20.07 6.77
C ILE A 287 26.37 -20.60 7.09
N GLN A 288 25.60 -19.82 7.83
CA GLN A 288 24.18 -20.05 8.08
C GLN A 288 23.33 -19.06 7.29
N GLN A 289 22.29 -19.56 6.65
CA GLN A 289 21.27 -18.74 6.01
C GLN A 289 20.24 -18.32 7.06
N LYS A 290 19.91 -17.03 7.12
CA LYS A 290 18.80 -16.52 7.91
C LYS A 290 17.74 -15.97 6.96
N GLN A 291 16.58 -16.62 6.94
CA GLN A 291 15.42 -16.22 6.16
C GLN A 291 14.37 -15.60 7.08
N ILE A 292 13.79 -14.48 6.67
CA ILE A 292 12.63 -13.88 7.33
C ILE A 292 11.50 -13.83 6.32
N ILE A 293 10.37 -14.44 6.65
CA ILE A 293 9.17 -14.51 5.81
C ILE A 293 8.09 -13.74 6.56
N ILE A 294 7.57 -12.67 5.95
CA ILE A 294 6.53 -11.84 6.56
C ILE A 294 5.30 -11.88 5.66
N TYR A 295 4.23 -12.48 6.17
CA TYR A 295 2.94 -12.47 5.47
C TYR A 295 2.30 -11.08 5.57
N PRO A 296 1.60 -10.64 4.51
CA PRO A 296 0.93 -9.35 4.51
C PRO A 296 -0.16 -9.31 5.57
N LYS A 297 -0.14 -8.25 6.38
CA LYS A 297 -1.10 -8.05 7.48
C LYS A 297 -2.34 -7.37 6.96
N LEU A 298 -3.46 -7.56 7.66
CA LEU A 298 -4.70 -6.87 7.32
C LEU A 298 -4.52 -5.34 7.29
N SER A 299 -3.69 -4.80 8.19
CA SER A 299 -3.38 -3.36 8.21
C SER A 299 -2.71 -2.87 6.92
N GLU A 300 -1.85 -3.69 6.31
CA GLU A 300 -1.18 -3.36 5.06
C GLU A 300 -2.18 -3.38 3.89
N VAL A 301 -3.04 -4.41 3.82
CA VAL A 301 -4.10 -4.52 2.81
C VAL A 301 -5.10 -3.37 2.91
N LEU A 302 -5.49 -2.99 4.13
CA LEU A 302 -6.38 -1.83 4.36
C LEU A 302 -5.72 -0.50 3.97
N ALA A 303 -4.41 -0.37 4.21
CA ALA A 303 -3.66 0.82 3.79
C ALA A 303 -3.57 0.92 2.26
N GLU A 304 -3.33 -0.20 1.58
CA GLU A 304 -3.34 -0.28 0.11
C GLU A 304 -4.72 0.09 -0.47
N ALA A 305 -5.79 -0.50 0.09
CA ALA A 305 -7.16 -0.17 -0.28
C ALA A 305 -7.46 1.33 -0.04
N GLY A 306 -7.00 1.88 1.08
CA GLY A 306 -7.15 3.30 1.41
C GLY A 306 -6.42 4.23 0.44
N SER A 307 -5.21 3.86 0.01
CA SER A 307 -4.44 4.61 -0.99
C SER A 307 -5.17 4.69 -2.33
N ILE A 308 -5.71 3.55 -2.79
CA ILE A 308 -6.44 3.47 -4.05
C ILE A 308 -7.79 4.19 -3.95
N ALA A 309 -8.52 4.03 -2.85
CA ALA A 309 -9.74 4.79 -2.59
C ALA A 309 -9.47 6.30 -2.62
N SER A 310 -8.35 6.76 -2.03
CA SER A 310 -7.94 8.17 -2.08
C SER A 310 -7.65 8.64 -3.51
N THR A 311 -7.02 7.78 -4.32
CA THR A 311 -6.75 8.06 -5.74
C THR A 311 -8.04 8.14 -6.56
N ILE A 312 -9.00 7.23 -6.32
CA ILE A 312 -10.34 7.25 -6.92
C ILE A 312 -11.08 8.53 -6.51
N LEU A 313 -10.98 8.94 -5.24
CA LEU A 313 -11.55 10.19 -4.76
C LEU A 313 -10.92 11.42 -5.42
N LEU A 314 -9.69 11.37 -5.95
CA LEU A 314 -9.14 12.46 -6.75
C LEU A 314 -9.97 12.71 -8.02
N ILE A 315 -10.54 11.66 -8.63
CA ILE A 315 -11.46 11.79 -9.77
C ILE A 315 -12.69 12.65 -9.41
N SER A 316 -13.09 12.65 -8.14
CA SER A 316 -14.20 13.50 -7.68
C SER A 316 -13.95 14.99 -7.91
N TYR A 317 -12.68 15.42 -7.95
CA TYR A 317 -12.34 16.81 -8.26
C TYR A 317 -12.85 17.24 -9.64
N LEU A 318 -12.85 16.32 -10.62
CA LEU A 318 -13.45 16.59 -11.94
C LEU A 318 -14.96 16.79 -11.83
N VAL A 319 -15.65 16.00 -10.99
CA VAL A 319 -17.09 16.13 -10.76
C VAL A 319 -17.41 17.47 -10.08
N ILE A 320 -16.59 17.89 -9.12
CA ILE A 320 -16.70 19.22 -8.47
C ILE A 320 -16.58 20.33 -9.52
N ILE A 321 -15.57 20.29 -10.40
CA ILE A 321 -15.40 21.28 -11.48
C ILE A 321 -16.62 21.30 -12.41
N LEU A 322 -17.15 20.13 -12.77
CA LEU A 322 -18.34 20.04 -13.63
C LEU A 322 -19.58 20.63 -12.95
N ASN A 323 -19.79 20.31 -11.67
CA ASN A 323 -20.89 20.84 -10.86
C ASN A 323 -20.77 22.37 -10.70
N GLU A 324 -19.56 22.89 -10.50
CA GLU A 324 -19.29 24.33 -10.39
C GLU A 324 -19.58 25.05 -11.72
N ASN A 325 -19.13 24.50 -12.84
CA ASN A 325 -19.42 25.05 -14.16
C ASN A 325 -20.92 25.02 -14.45
N GLN A 326 -21.63 23.95 -14.10
CA GLN A 326 -23.08 23.86 -14.27
C GLN A 326 -23.80 24.93 -13.45
N LEU A 327 -23.45 25.05 -12.17
CA LEU A 327 -24.00 26.07 -11.26
C LEU A 327 -23.77 27.49 -11.80
N TYR A 328 -22.58 27.77 -12.34
CA TYR A 328 -22.27 29.04 -12.97
C TYR A 328 -23.14 29.31 -14.20
N GLN A 329 -23.35 28.32 -15.07
CA GLN A 329 -24.26 28.45 -16.21
C GLN A 329 -25.71 28.68 -15.79
N ASP A 330 -26.17 28.00 -14.74
CA ASP A 330 -27.53 28.15 -14.22
C ASP A 330 -27.74 29.54 -13.62
N ALA A 331 -26.75 30.07 -12.89
CA ALA A 331 -26.77 31.44 -12.38
C ALA A 331 -26.83 32.48 -13.52
N ILE A 332 -26.05 32.30 -14.57
CA ILE A 332 -26.11 33.16 -15.78
C ILE A 332 -27.51 33.12 -16.39
N ASN A 333 -28.06 31.93 -16.60
CA ASN A 333 -29.38 31.77 -17.21
C ASN A 333 -30.48 32.42 -16.36
N GLN A 334 -30.39 32.31 -15.03
CA GLN A 334 -31.31 32.98 -14.12
C GLN A 334 -31.25 34.50 -14.28
N VAL A 335 -30.05 35.08 -14.35
CA VAL A 335 -29.88 36.53 -14.57
C VAL A 335 -30.45 36.94 -15.93
N ILE A 336 -30.17 36.21 -17.01
CA ILE A 336 -30.76 36.49 -18.33
C ILE A 336 -32.29 36.47 -18.23
N SER A 337 -32.86 35.44 -17.59
CA SER A 337 -34.32 35.30 -17.45
C SER A 337 -34.98 36.40 -16.61
N LEU A 338 -34.24 37.01 -15.68
CA LEU A 338 -34.73 38.13 -14.87
C LEU A 338 -34.96 39.39 -15.72
N TYR A 339 -34.06 39.66 -16.67
CA TYR A 339 -34.14 40.83 -17.56
C TYR A 339 -34.93 40.56 -18.85
N PHE A 340 -34.95 39.30 -19.29
CA PHE A 340 -35.62 38.86 -20.51
C PHE A 340 -36.56 37.68 -20.16
N PRO A 341 -37.82 37.94 -19.76
CA PRO A 341 -38.73 36.89 -19.31
C PRO A 341 -39.02 35.85 -20.39
N ASP A 342 -39.02 36.25 -21.66
CA ASP A 342 -39.10 35.37 -22.84
C ASP A 342 -37.99 34.31 -22.90
N PHE A 343 -36.85 34.57 -22.25
CA PHE A 343 -35.74 33.63 -22.19
C PHE A 343 -36.06 32.42 -21.30
N ALA A 344 -36.99 32.56 -20.35
CA ALA A 344 -37.39 31.48 -19.45
C ALA A 344 -38.08 30.31 -20.17
N SER A 345 -38.70 30.55 -21.34
CA SER A 345 -39.33 29.50 -22.15
C SER A 345 -38.37 28.79 -23.12
N ILE A 346 -37.10 29.21 -23.17
CA ILE A 346 -36.09 28.66 -24.07
C ILE A 346 -35.43 27.43 -23.43
N LYS A 347 -35.53 26.27 -24.09
CA LYS A 347 -34.85 25.03 -23.71
C LYS A 347 -33.56 24.89 -24.50
N ILE A 348 -32.42 24.98 -23.81
CA ILE A 348 -31.08 24.83 -24.40
C ILE A 348 -30.58 23.41 -24.11
N LYS A 349 -30.40 22.59 -25.16
CA LYS A 349 -29.74 21.29 -25.05
C LYS A 349 -28.25 21.41 -25.38
N LYS A 350 -27.41 20.96 -24.47
CA LYS A 350 -25.94 20.98 -24.58
C LYS A 350 -25.38 19.56 -24.67
N ASN A 351 -24.21 19.40 -25.29
CA ASN A 351 -23.44 18.14 -25.21
C ASN A 351 -22.64 18.07 -23.91
N ILE A 352 -21.96 16.94 -23.68
CA ILE A 352 -21.08 16.71 -22.52
C ILE A 352 -19.93 17.74 -22.45
N LEU A 353 -19.50 18.28 -23.60
CA LEU A 353 -18.49 19.35 -23.71
C LEU A 353 -19.08 20.75 -23.50
N GLY A 354 -20.37 20.87 -23.16
CA GLY A 354 -21.05 22.15 -22.90
C GLY A 354 -21.45 22.96 -24.14
N GLN A 355 -21.26 22.44 -25.35
CA GLN A 355 -21.64 23.09 -26.59
C GLN A 355 -23.15 22.97 -26.84
N ILE A 356 -23.77 24.05 -27.29
CA ILE A 356 -25.21 24.12 -27.62
C ILE A 356 -25.46 23.36 -28.92
N ILE A 357 -26.24 22.28 -28.86
CA ILE A 357 -26.61 21.42 -29.99
C ILE A 357 -28.00 21.75 -30.54
N GLN A 358 -28.94 22.11 -29.66
CA GLN A 358 -30.33 22.37 -30.04
C GLN A 358 -30.93 23.41 -29.10
N VAL A 359 -31.72 24.31 -29.67
CA VAL A 359 -32.45 25.34 -28.92
C VAL A 359 -33.90 25.33 -29.38
N GLU A 360 -34.81 25.27 -28.42
CA GLU A 360 -36.23 25.18 -28.67
C GLU A 360 -36.97 26.24 -27.85
N ARG A 361 -37.90 26.95 -28.49
CA ARG A 361 -38.83 27.85 -27.83
C ARG A 361 -40.25 27.40 -28.18
N ASP A 362 -41.05 27.08 -27.16
CA ASP A 362 -42.46 26.71 -27.31
C ASP A 362 -42.72 25.62 -28.38
N GLY A 363 -41.85 24.59 -28.45
CA GLY A 363 -41.98 23.51 -29.44
C GLY A 363 -41.28 23.76 -30.78
N LYS A 364 -40.81 24.99 -31.04
CA LYS A 364 -40.18 25.39 -32.31
C LYS A 364 -38.66 25.43 -32.20
N LEU A 365 -37.99 24.83 -33.17
CA LEU A 365 -36.53 24.90 -33.33
C LEU A 365 -36.12 26.32 -33.72
N LEU A 366 -35.19 26.90 -32.96
CA LEU A 366 -34.59 28.20 -33.27
C LEU A 366 -33.33 28.02 -34.13
N ASP A 367 -33.00 29.05 -34.92
CA ASP A 367 -31.71 29.08 -35.62
C ASP A 367 -30.56 29.14 -34.62
N LEU A 368 -29.75 28.09 -34.64
CA LEU A 368 -28.68 27.84 -33.69
C LEU A 368 -27.53 28.83 -33.84
N ASN A 369 -27.25 29.31 -35.04
CA ASN A 369 -26.16 30.25 -35.28
C ASN A 369 -26.51 31.65 -34.76
N SER A 370 -27.70 32.15 -35.12
CA SER A 370 -28.20 33.43 -34.61
C SER A 370 -28.36 33.40 -33.09
N PHE A 371 -28.89 32.31 -32.53
CA PHE A 371 -29.02 32.16 -31.09
C PHE A 371 -27.67 32.17 -30.37
N LYS A 372 -26.64 31.47 -30.88
CA LYS A 372 -25.31 31.46 -30.26
C LYS A 372 -24.70 32.86 -30.16
N ILE A 373 -24.88 33.69 -31.19
CA ILE A 373 -24.39 35.08 -31.21
C ILE A 373 -25.14 35.94 -30.19
N GLN A 374 -26.46 35.81 -30.10
CA GLN A 374 -27.25 36.56 -29.11
C GLN A 374 -26.97 36.08 -27.68
N TYR A 375 -26.92 34.78 -27.47
CA TYR A 375 -26.64 34.16 -26.18
C TYR A 375 -25.25 34.54 -25.66
N SER A 376 -24.23 34.64 -26.52
CA SER A 376 -22.88 35.06 -26.07
C SER A 376 -22.86 36.50 -25.57
N LYS A 377 -23.62 37.41 -26.20
CA LYS A 377 -23.80 38.79 -25.74
C LYS A 377 -24.54 38.84 -24.39
N LEU A 378 -25.68 38.15 -24.30
CA LEU A 378 -26.49 38.08 -23.08
C LEU A 378 -25.72 37.45 -21.92
N LYS A 379 -24.93 36.42 -22.22
CA LYS A 379 -24.01 35.79 -21.27
C LYS A 379 -23.01 36.81 -20.73
N ARG A 380 -22.28 37.52 -21.59
CA ARG A 380 -21.31 38.54 -21.18
C ARG A 380 -21.94 39.60 -20.28
N ILE A 381 -23.12 40.11 -20.64
CA ILE A 381 -23.87 41.09 -19.83
C ILE A 381 -24.19 40.50 -18.45
N SER A 382 -24.65 39.25 -18.41
CA SER A 382 -25.02 38.57 -17.17
C SER A 382 -23.82 38.29 -16.27
N GLU A 383 -22.67 37.94 -16.84
CA GLU A 383 -21.41 37.76 -16.10
C GLU A 383 -20.97 39.08 -15.45
N ILE A 384 -21.08 40.20 -16.16
CA ILE A 384 -20.80 41.53 -15.60
C ILE A 384 -21.81 41.85 -14.49
N LYS A 385 -23.10 41.55 -14.68
CA LYS A 385 -24.15 41.77 -13.66
C LYS A 385 -23.95 40.93 -12.40
N LEU A 386 -23.44 39.71 -12.54
CA LEU A 386 -23.09 38.83 -11.42
C LEU A 386 -21.81 39.25 -10.67
N SER A 387 -21.02 40.19 -11.20
CA SER A 387 -19.83 40.68 -10.54
C SER A 387 -20.15 41.44 -9.24
N ILE A 388 -19.27 41.32 -8.25
CA ILE A 388 -19.41 42.03 -6.96
C ILE A 388 -19.51 43.53 -7.18
N SER A 389 -18.67 44.08 -8.06
CA SER A 389 -18.63 45.52 -8.34
C SER A 389 -19.98 46.02 -8.82
N ASN A 390 -20.61 45.29 -9.75
CA ASN A 390 -21.95 45.65 -10.21
C ASN A 390 -23.01 45.46 -9.12
N GLN A 391 -22.95 44.39 -8.32
CA GLN A 391 -23.88 44.21 -7.20
C GLN A 391 -23.80 45.36 -6.18
N ILE A 392 -22.59 45.78 -5.80
CA ILE A 392 -22.37 46.94 -4.93
C ILE A 392 -22.92 48.21 -5.58
N TYR A 393 -22.68 48.40 -6.88
CA TYR A 393 -23.19 49.54 -7.62
C TYR A 393 -24.73 49.59 -7.65
N GLU A 394 -25.40 48.47 -7.92
CA GLU A 394 -26.86 48.39 -7.93
C GLU A 394 -27.44 48.63 -6.53
N ILE A 395 -26.82 48.07 -5.47
CA ILE A 395 -27.21 48.35 -4.07
C ILE A 395 -27.04 49.84 -3.76
N SER A 396 -25.94 50.45 -4.21
CA SER A 396 -25.69 51.89 -4.02
C SER A 396 -26.71 52.74 -4.76
N ARG A 397 -27.13 52.35 -5.98
CA ARG A 397 -28.23 53.00 -6.71
C ARG A 397 -29.54 52.90 -5.96
N ILE A 398 -29.90 51.72 -5.45
CA ILE A 398 -31.10 51.52 -4.63
C ILE A 398 -31.02 52.41 -3.39
N GLN A 399 -29.87 52.47 -2.72
CA GLN A 399 -29.66 53.35 -1.58
C GLN A 399 -29.89 54.82 -1.94
N ILE A 400 -29.37 55.30 -3.07
CA ILE A 400 -29.59 56.67 -3.56
C ILE A 400 -31.07 56.91 -3.85
N ILE A 401 -31.76 55.97 -4.52
CA ILE A 401 -33.20 56.08 -4.81
C ILE A 401 -34.02 56.12 -3.51
N LEU A 402 -33.66 55.31 -2.51
CA LEU A 402 -34.31 55.37 -1.20
C LEU A 402 -34.04 56.71 -0.52
N GLN A 403 -32.82 57.26 -0.65
CA GLN A 403 -32.47 58.59 -0.14
C GLN A 403 -33.19 59.74 -0.83
N THR A 404 -33.61 59.58 -2.09
CA THR A 404 -34.40 60.60 -2.80
C THR A 404 -35.89 60.51 -2.48
N ILE A 405 -36.41 59.31 -2.20
CA ILE A 405 -37.84 59.09 -1.89
C ILE A 405 -38.15 59.40 -0.41
N PHE A 406 -37.25 59.05 0.50
CA PHE A 406 -37.47 59.21 1.94
C PHE A 406 -36.69 60.40 2.51
N SER A 407 -37.29 61.09 3.48
CA SER A 407 -36.61 62.19 4.17
C SER A 407 -35.40 61.67 4.95
N SER A 408 -34.37 62.50 5.07
CA SER A 408 -33.16 62.18 5.84
C SER A 408 -33.48 61.75 7.28
N GLN A 409 -34.55 62.30 7.88
CA GLN A 409 -35.04 61.92 9.20
C GLN A 409 -35.59 60.48 9.22
N PHE A 410 -36.35 60.05 8.22
CA PHE A 410 -36.90 58.69 8.15
C PHE A 410 -35.81 57.64 7.96
N ILE A 411 -34.81 57.94 7.14
CA ILE A 411 -33.64 57.08 6.92
C ILE A 411 -32.79 56.98 8.18
N ASN A 412 -32.53 58.10 8.86
CA ASN A 412 -31.80 58.11 10.13
C ASN A 412 -32.57 57.34 11.22
N GLN A 413 -33.89 57.48 11.31
CA GLN A 413 -34.72 56.70 12.23
C GLN A 413 -34.68 55.20 11.92
N SER A 414 -34.65 54.82 10.64
CA SER A 414 -34.55 53.43 10.21
C SER A 414 -33.17 52.83 10.52
N HIS A 415 -32.09 53.59 10.28
CA HIS A 415 -30.74 53.18 10.68
C HIS A 415 -30.56 53.10 12.20
N GLN A 416 -31.21 54.00 12.96
CA GLN A 416 -31.19 54.00 14.43
C GLN A 416 -32.01 52.86 15.05
N LYS A 417 -33.13 52.45 14.42
CA LYS A 417 -33.88 51.26 14.85
C LYS A 417 -33.08 49.98 14.69
N GLY A 418 -32.17 49.93 13.71
CA GLY A 418 -31.39 48.73 13.38
C GLY A 418 -32.29 47.55 13.03
N ILE A 419 -31.68 46.40 12.75
CA ILE A 419 -32.39 45.12 12.82
C ILE A 419 -32.29 44.69 14.28
N PRO A 420 -33.38 44.69 15.06
CA PRO A 420 -33.31 44.23 16.45
C PRO A 420 -32.80 42.79 16.43
N LEU A 421 -31.67 42.53 17.10
CA LEU A 421 -31.26 41.16 17.38
C LEU A 421 -32.41 40.53 18.15
N GLN A 422 -33.05 39.50 17.58
CA GLN A 422 -34.00 38.68 18.31
C GLN A 422 -33.24 38.05 19.48
N THR A 423 -33.38 38.63 20.67
CA THR A 423 -32.84 38.12 21.93
C THR A 423 -33.57 36.87 22.42
N SER A 424 -34.46 36.29 21.61
CA SER A 424 -35.17 35.03 21.88
C SER A 424 -34.24 33.84 22.11
N TYR A 425 -32.94 33.97 21.81
CA TYR A 425 -31.91 32.96 22.06
C TYR A 425 -31.04 33.25 23.31
N LEU A 426 -31.33 34.34 24.02
CA LEU A 426 -30.60 34.77 25.22
C LEU A 426 -31.39 34.59 26.52
N GLU A 427 -32.58 33.97 26.48
CA GLU A 427 -33.18 33.49 27.71
C GLU A 427 -32.43 32.21 28.15
N PRO A 428 -31.67 32.25 29.26
CA PRO A 428 -31.24 31.01 29.88
C PRO A 428 -32.52 30.30 30.32
N PHE A 429 -32.64 29.03 29.95
CA PHE A 429 -33.54 28.08 30.61
C PHE A 429 -33.45 28.31 32.12
N LYS A 430 -34.46 28.97 32.70
CA LYS A 430 -34.68 28.95 34.14
C LYS A 430 -35.76 27.92 34.40
N ASP A 431 -35.25 26.73 34.69
CA ASP A 431 -35.97 25.63 35.28
C ASP A 431 -36.86 26.10 36.42
N GLU A 432 -38.07 25.54 36.43
CA GLU A 432 -38.89 25.37 37.60
C GLU A 432 -38.05 24.78 38.73
N GLN A 433 -37.77 25.56 39.77
CA GLN A 433 -37.61 25.00 41.11
C GLN A 433 -37.76 26.08 42.19
N GLN A 434 -38.78 25.83 43.01
CA GLN A 434 -38.81 26.06 44.46
C GLN A 434 -39.06 27.48 44.96
N SER A 435 -40.36 27.74 45.11
CA SER A 435 -40.92 28.21 46.37
C SER A 435 -40.23 27.58 47.58
N ILE A 436 -39.90 28.39 48.60
CA ILE A 436 -40.13 28.18 50.06
C ILE A 436 -39.12 29.02 50.87
N ILE A 437 -39.67 29.96 51.65
CA ILE A 437 -39.23 30.44 52.99
C ILE A 437 -38.31 31.69 53.12
N LYS A 438 -38.96 32.73 53.70
CA LYS A 438 -38.53 33.74 54.70
C LYS A 438 -37.65 34.93 54.22
N MET A 439 -38.18 36.15 54.30
CA MET A 439 -38.36 37.07 55.45
C MET A 439 -37.10 37.85 55.81
N ASP A 440 -37.22 39.17 55.62
CA ASP A 440 -36.58 40.32 56.28
C ASP A 440 -35.04 40.46 56.29
N VAL A 441 -34.55 41.63 55.87
CA VAL A 441 -34.13 42.72 56.78
C VAL A 441 -33.72 43.97 55.98
N ASN A 442 -34.30 45.10 56.39
CA ASN A 442 -33.93 46.48 56.08
C ASN A 442 -32.48 46.81 56.50
N THR A 443 -31.74 47.57 55.68
CA THR A 443 -30.95 48.70 56.22
C THR A 443 -30.67 49.75 55.14
N ASN A 444 -31.06 50.99 55.44
CA ASN A 444 -30.73 52.23 54.75
C ASN A 444 -29.30 52.71 55.10
N GLN A 445 -28.89 53.78 54.41
CA GLN A 445 -27.74 54.70 54.61
C GLN A 445 -26.54 54.42 53.70
N GLU A 446 -25.86 55.39 53.08
CA GLU A 446 -26.04 56.84 52.84
C GLU A 446 -24.86 57.27 51.95
N ASN A 447 -25.10 58.22 51.04
CA ASN A 447 -24.22 59.36 50.69
C ASN A 447 -22.73 59.16 50.27
N LEU A 448 -22.38 59.65 49.06
CA LEU A 448 -21.65 60.92 48.80
C LEU A 448 -20.81 60.88 47.51
N LEU A 449 -21.23 61.72 46.55
CA LEU A 449 -20.42 62.69 45.76
C LEU A 449 -18.94 62.35 45.45
N LYS A 450 -18.61 62.36 44.15
CA LYS A 450 -17.94 63.53 43.54
C LYS A 450 -17.93 63.49 42.00
N GLN A 451 -18.44 64.60 41.45
CA GLN A 451 -18.18 65.12 40.11
C GLN A 451 -16.68 65.32 39.87
N ASN A 452 -16.23 65.16 38.62
CA ASN A 452 -15.84 66.30 37.79
C ASN A 452 -15.65 65.91 36.32
N GLN A 453 -16.39 66.63 35.47
CA GLN A 453 -16.12 66.90 34.06
C GLN A 453 -14.77 67.68 33.96
N ILE A 454 -14.04 67.70 32.84
CA ILE A 454 -14.25 68.59 31.69
C ILE A 454 -13.39 68.09 30.50
N VAL A 455 -13.88 68.44 29.33
CA VAL A 455 -13.62 67.97 27.96
C VAL A 455 -12.48 68.80 27.26
N PRO A 456 -12.34 68.91 25.92
CA PRO A 456 -11.20 68.44 25.11
C PRO A 456 -10.50 69.54 24.29
N ALA A 457 -9.55 69.18 23.41
CA ALA A 457 -9.21 69.84 22.12
C ALA A 457 -8.00 69.09 21.52
N SER A 458 -8.02 68.45 20.34
CA SER A 458 -8.36 68.85 18.97
C SER A 458 -7.10 68.94 18.09
N ILE A 459 -7.28 68.58 16.83
CA ILE A 459 -6.58 69.02 15.61
C ILE A 459 -5.66 68.00 14.94
N ASP A 460 -6.21 67.51 13.83
CA ASP A 460 -5.60 67.06 12.59
C ASP A 460 -4.24 67.69 12.26
N SER A 461 -3.34 66.92 11.65
CA SER A 461 -2.82 67.21 10.31
C SER A 461 -1.61 66.34 9.94
N LEU A 462 -1.51 66.09 8.63
CA LEU A 462 -0.30 65.74 7.86
C LEU A 462 0.04 64.26 7.68
N ILE A 463 -0.65 63.71 6.68
CA ILE A 463 -0.06 62.94 5.58
C ILE A 463 1.26 63.59 5.10
N GLU A 464 2.28 62.75 4.86
CA GLU A 464 3.15 62.68 3.66
C GLU A 464 4.67 62.51 3.93
N LYS A 465 5.27 61.58 3.16
CA LYS A 465 6.70 61.38 2.84
C LYS A 465 7.65 60.81 3.91
N LYS A 466 8.01 59.52 3.74
CA LYS A 466 9.21 59.13 2.97
C LYS A 466 9.33 57.60 2.79
N ILE A 467 9.39 57.20 1.53
CA ILE A 467 10.02 55.98 1.03
C ILE A 467 11.53 56.10 1.27
N SER A 468 12.19 55.07 1.81
CA SER A 468 13.44 54.44 1.34
C SER A 468 14.11 53.61 2.45
N GLN A 469 14.62 52.44 2.04
CA GLN A 469 15.67 51.62 2.70
C GLN A 469 15.28 50.82 3.96
N ASP A 470 15.06 49.51 3.81
CA ASP A 470 16.18 48.54 3.84
C ASP A 470 15.71 47.11 3.49
N GLU A 471 16.34 46.56 2.46
CA GLU A 471 16.44 45.13 2.19
C GLU A 471 17.59 44.56 3.06
N SER A 472 17.41 43.37 3.64
CA SER A 472 18.20 42.19 3.26
C SER A 472 18.14 41.03 4.28
N GLN A 473 18.32 39.83 3.70
CA GLN A 473 18.71 38.54 4.29
C GLN A 473 17.61 37.58 4.79
N GLN A 474 17.08 36.78 3.85
CA GLN A 474 16.77 35.36 4.11
C GLN A 474 17.64 34.47 3.21
N LYS A 475 18.29 33.50 3.87
CA LYS A 475 19.26 32.55 3.32
C LYS A 475 18.61 31.55 2.37
N GLN A 476 19.25 31.33 1.22
CA GLN A 476 19.00 30.23 0.29
C GLN A 476 19.84 29.00 0.67
N GLN A 477 19.27 27.80 0.52
CA GLN A 477 19.97 26.51 0.44
C GLN A 477 20.15 26.12 -1.05
N PRO A 478 21.26 25.47 -1.45
CA PRO A 478 21.51 25.09 -2.83
C PRO A 478 21.07 23.65 -3.15
N CYS A 479 20.52 23.45 -4.34
CA CYS A 479 20.37 22.13 -4.97
C CYS A 479 21.73 21.64 -5.50
N GLN A 480 22.11 20.40 -5.19
CA GLN A 480 23.23 19.70 -5.81
C GLN A 480 22.80 19.03 -7.13
N GLN A 481 23.65 19.14 -8.15
CA GLN A 481 23.51 18.53 -9.47
C GLN A 481 24.31 17.24 -9.53
N ASP A 482 23.68 16.16 -10.03
CA ASP A 482 24.38 14.98 -10.54
C ASP A 482 24.30 14.98 -12.07
N THR A 483 25.43 14.76 -12.71
CA THR A 483 25.63 14.83 -14.17
C THR A 483 25.30 13.49 -14.83
N SER A 484 24.12 13.38 -15.45
CA SER A 484 23.97 12.80 -16.80
C SER A 484 22.50 12.79 -17.22
N GLN A 485 22.24 13.41 -18.37
CA GLN A 485 20.97 13.53 -19.11
C GLN A 485 19.97 14.53 -18.51
N GLY A 486 19.80 15.62 -19.28
CA GLY A 486 19.11 16.82 -18.84
C GLY A 486 17.60 16.71 -18.92
N GLU A 487 16.95 17.26 -17.90
CA GLU A 487 15.56 17.70 -17.97
C GLU A 487 15.39 19.06 -17.28
N MET A 488 14.48 19.84 -17.87
CA MET A 488 14.18 21.23 -17.58
C MET A 488 13.59 21.45 -16.17
N CYS A 489 14.27 22.26 -15.35
CA CYS A 489 13.61 22.98 -14.25
C CYS A 489 12.95 24.26 -14.80
N HIS A 490 11.80 24.12 -15.46
CA HIS A 490 10.91 25.23 -15.78
C HIS A 490 9.48 24.86 -15.42
N GLN A 491 9.06 25.18 -14.19
CA GLN A 491 7.65 25.40 -13.87
C GLN A 491 7.51 25.91 -12.43
N LEU A 492 7.54 27.22 -12.26
CA LEU A 492 6.92 27.94 -11.13
C LEU A 492 6.85 29.43 -11.51
N ASN A 493 6.07 29.73 -12.55
CA ASN A 493 5.67 31.12 -12.84
C ASN A 493 4.38 31.24 -13.68
N GLN A 494 3.52 30.22 -13.68
CA GLN A 494 2.19 30.29 -14.32
C GLN A 494 1.05 30.67 -13.35
N ARG A 495 1.29 30.69 -12.03
CA ARG A 495 0.27 31.10 -11.06
C ARG A 495 0.01 32.62 -11.04
N ASP A 496 0.97 33.43 -11.46
CA ASP A 496 0.83 34.90 -11.50
C ASP A 496 0.30 35.45 -12.83
N GLN A 497 0.19 34.62 -13.87
CA GLN A 497 -0.45 35.03 -15.14
C GLN A 497 -1.97 34.80 -15.15
N ILE A 498 -2.51 33.94 -14.28
CA ILE A 498 -3.96 33.68 -14.19
C ILE A 498 -4.70 34.76 -13.37
N LYS A 499 -3.99 35.65 -12.67
CA LYS A 499 -4.58 36.76 -11.90
C LYS A 499 -4.81 38.07 -12.70
N LYS A 500 -4.50 38.10 -14.00
CA LYS A 500 -4.74 39.27 -14.86
C LYS A 500 -5.82 38.99 -15.92
N SER A 501 -7.08 38.84 -15.51
CA SER A 501 -8.19 38.89 -16.48
C SER A 501 -9.56 39.19 -15.83
N TYR A 502 -9.69 40.22 -15.01
CA TYR A 502 -11.02 40.67 -14.56
C TYR A 502 -11.14 42.18 -14.43
N ASP A 503 -10.70 42.91 -15.47
CA ASP A 503 -11.25 44.24 -15.76
C ASP A 503 -12.02 44.14 -17.08
N ILE A 504 -13.19 43.51 -17.04
CA ILE A 504 -14.15 43.60 -18.13
C ILE A 504 -14.80 44.98 -18.02
N ILE A 505 -14.20 45.96 -18.69
CA ILE A 505 -14.75 47.31 -18.80
C ILE A 505 -15.94 47.26 -19.77
N LEU A 506 -17.08 47.80 -19.35
CA LEU A 506 -18.28 47.93 -20.18
C LEU A 506 -17.95 48.72 -21.45
N GLN A 507 -18.29 48.18 -22.63
CA GLN A 507 -18.23 48.93 -23.88
C GLN A 507 -19.59 49.56 -24.16
N GLU A 508 -19.64 50.70 -24.87
CA GLU A 508 -20.90 51.38 -25.21
C GLU A 508 -21.91 50.47 -25.93
N SER A 509 -21.42 49.52 -26.73
CA SER A 509 -22.24 48.52 -27.42
C SER A 509 -22.97 47.54 -26.48
N ASP A 510 -22.51 47.37 -25.23
CA ASP A 510 -23.18 46.55 -24.22
C ASP A 510 -24.44 47.26 -23.66
N PHE A 511 -24.52 48.58 -23.77
CA PHE A 511 -25.66 49.39 -23.30
C PHE A 511 -26.75 49.58 -24.36
N GLU A 512 -26.43 49.47 -25.66
CA GLU A 512 -27.40 49.63 -26.76
C GLU A 512 -28.56 48.61 -26.68
N LEU A 513 -28.29 47.42 -26.14
CA LEU A 513 -29.28 46.35 -25.95
C LEU A 513 -30.28 46.63 -24.81
N LEU A 514 -29.92 47.45 -23.83
CA LEU A 514 -30.79 47.82 -22.69
C LEU A 514 -31.69 49.02 -23.02
N ILE A 515 -31.42 49.73 -24.12
CA ILE A 515 -32.12 50.96 -24.53
C ILE A 515 -33.17 50.66 -25.62
N LEU A 516 -33.12 49.48 -26.25
CA LEU A 516 -34.09 49.05 -27.27
C LEU A 516 -35.37 48.47 -26.66
N GLN A 517 -36.16 49.32 -26.01
CA GLN A 517 -37.61 49.13 -25.91
C GLN A 517 -38.30 50.38 -26.45
N ASN A 518 -39.16 50.18 -27.46
CA ASN A 518 -40.08 51.16 -28.09
C ASN A 518 -39.60 52.02 -29.28
N ARG A 519 -38.97 51.43 -30.32
CA ARG A 519 -38.91 52.11 -31.64
C ARG A 519 -39.76 51.50 -32.76
N ASP A 520 -40.29 50.30 -32.62
CA ASP A 520 -40.96 49.60 -33.75
C ASP A 520 -42.51 49.71 -33.78
N GLN A 521 -43.13 50.67 -33.07
CA GLN A 521 -44.60 50.84 -33.10
C GLN A 521 -45.13 52.09 -33.81
N ASN A 522 -44.29 53.02 -34.28
CA ASN A 522 -44.79 54.28 -34.87
C ASN A 522 -44.65 54.42 -36.40
N ASP A 523 -44.07 53.46 -37.11
CA ASP A 523 -43.78 53.61 -38.56
C ASP A 523 -44.73 52.83 -39.51
N GLN A 524 -45.86 52.29 -39.03
CA GLN A 524 -46.83 51.60 -39.90
C GLN A 524 -48.09 52.39 -40.32
N ASP A 525 -48.34 53.60 -39.79
CA ASP A 525 -49.61 54.31 -40.04
C ASP A 525 -49.58 55.39 -41.14
N ASN A 526 -48.49 55.59 -41.89
CA ASN A 526 -48.40 56.66 -42.89
C ASN A 526 -47.92 56.21 -44.29
N LYS A 527 -48.52 55.15 -44.86
CA LYS A 527 -48.48 54.89 -46.32
C LYS A 527 -49.75 54.18 -46.83
N ILE A 528 -50.90 54.87 -46.83
CA ILE A 528 -51.98 54.64 -47.80
C ILE A 528 -52.56 56.00 -48.22
N LYS A 529 -52.10 56.51 -49.38
CA LYS A 529 -52.92 57.22 -50.37
C LYS A 529 -52.16 57.32 -51.68
#